data_AF-A0A922Z677-F1
#
_entry.id   AF-A0A922Z677-F1
#
_cell.length_a   1.000
_cell.length_b   1.000
_cell.length_c   1.000
_cell.angle_alpha   90.00
_cell.angle_beta   90.00
_cell.angle_gamma   90.00
#
_symmetry.space_group_name_H-M   'P 1'
#
loop_
_entity.id
_entity.type
_entity.pdbx_description
1 polymer ?
#
loop_
_entity_poly.entity_id
_entity_poly.type
_entity_poly.pdbx_seq_one_letter_code
_entity_poly.pdbx_strand_id
1 'polypeptide(L)'
;MTDKVVLSARSDFIGEEMNRLLSFGIGVGTIALAQSALAVNVFGLTDRDQLVRFDSSSPMQLNQSVFISGLMSNESLVGIDFRPSNGRLYGLGSFGNVYTLNTQTGAATFQNSLFNQANGQALSLSGSEFGIDFNPAADRLRVVSNLGQNLRINVDSGLTFVDGMLNQGSGNPHVIGTAYTNNDNNPATGTTQYTVDSMSDVLNIQNPPNSGTQVLVGSLGVDVTALGDIDVLTDGTLNTMYGVFQLPTAAGSQFGMVNLSTGSLSLLGSVGSAQSNNSIALRGLAVEAVPEPATMTVLGIAALVALARKRRV
;
A
#
# COMPACT_ATOMS: atom_id res chain seq x y z
N MET A 1 -40.20 71.51 -42.14
CA MET A 1 -39.04 71.96 -42.93
C MET A 1 -37.83 71.22 -42.39
N THR A 2 -37.53 70.03 -42.91
CA THR A 2 -36.48 69.76 -43.92
C THR A 2 -35.08 70.19 -43.48
N ASP A 3 -34.23 69.21 -43.13
CA ASP A 3 -32.96 68.88 -43.83
C ASP A 3 -32.28 67.74 -43.06
N LYS A 4 -32.21 66.50 -43.57
CA LYS A 4 -31.29 65.94 -44.58
C LYS A 4 -29.78 66.06 -44.26
N VAL A 5 -29.23 64.90 -43.86
CA VAL A 5 -28.00 64.24 -44.37
C VAL A 5 -26.66 64.95 -44.17
N VAL A 6 -25.67 64.23 -43.60
CA VAL A 6 -24.37 63.90 -44.24
C VAL A 6 -23.68 62.78 -43.45
N LEU A 7 -23.37 61.69 -44.16
CA LEU A 7 -22.42 60.63 -43.79
C LEU A 7 -20.98 61.15 -43.93
N SER A 8 -20.08 60.77 -43.03
CA SER A 8 -18.65 60.66 -43.37
C SER A 8 -17.99 59.60 -42.49
N ALA A 9 -17.48 58.56 -43.14
CA ALA A 9 -16.68 57.48 -42.57
C ALA A 9 -15.20 57.84 -42.61
N ARG A 10 -14.44 57.49 -41.55
CA ARG A 10 -13.01 57.13 -41.54
C ARG A 10 -12.77 56.28 -40.28
N SER A 11 -12.64 54.96 -40.35
CA SER A 11 -11.47 54.15 -40.71
C SER A 11 -10.19 54.53 -39.95
N ASP A 12 -9.82 53.62 -39.04
CA ASP A 12 -8.48 53.26 -38.58
C ASP A 12 -7.67 54.29 -37.79
N PHE A 13 -7.50 54.03 -36.49
CA PHE A 13 -6.15 53.94 -35.94
C PHE A 13 -6.11 53.09 -34.67
N ILE A 14 -5.28 52.06 -34.75
CA ILE A 14 -4.81 51.19 -33.67
C ILE A 14 -3.80 52.00 -32.82
N GLY A 15 -3.88 51.92 -31.49
CA GLY A 15 -2.87 52.48 -30.60
C GLY A 15 -3.30 52.47 -29.14
N GLU A 16 -2.67 51.58 -28.37
CA GLU A 16 -2.86 51.29 -26.94
C GLU A 16 -2.82 52.49 -25.99
N GLU A 17 -3.66 52.47 -24.95
CA GLU A 17 -3.30 52.65 -23.52
C GLU A 17 -4.53 52.22 -22.68
N MET A 18 -4.58 51.02 -22.11
CA MET A 18 -3.95 50.59 -20.86
C MET A 18 -4.09 51.57 -19.69
N ASN A 19 -5.22 51.47 -18.97
CA ASN A 19 -5.29 51.31 -17.49
C ASN A 19 -6.57 51.92 -16.93
N ARG A 20 -7.63 51.13 -16.76
CA ARG A 20 -8.51 51.21 -15.57
C ARG A 20 -8.96 49.82 -15.16
N LEU A 21 -8.24 49.28 -14.18
CA LEU A 21 -8.63 48.18 -13.32
C LEU A 21 -10.03 48.40 -12.74
N LEU A 22 -10.89 47.39 -12.87
CA LEU A 22 -11.96 47.08 -11.92
C LEU A 22 -12.09 45.55 -11.88
N SER A 23 -11.42 44.99 -10.88
CA SER A 23 -11.49 43.60 -10.43
C SER A 23 -12.67 43.43 -9.47
N PHE A 24 -13.51 42.40 -9.70
CA PHE A 24 -14.28 41.61 -8.71
C PHE A 24 -15.20 40.67 -9.51
N GLY A 25 -15.23 39.35 -9.37
CA GLY A 25 -14.40 38.36 -8.70
C GLY A 25 -14.87 37.02 -9.27
N ILE A 26 -13.99 36.28 -9.96
CA ILE A 26 -14.30 34.91 -10.38
C ILE A 26 -14.00 34.04 -9.19
N GLY A 27 -15.04 33.52 -8.53
CA GLY A 27 -14.88 32.40 -7.61
C GLY A 27 -14.29 31.24 -8.40
N VAL A 28 -12.99 31.00 -8.23
CA VAL A 28 -12.33 29.80 -8.73
C VAL A 28 -12.83 28.66 -7.85
N GLY A 29 -13.96 28.07 -8.25
CA GLY A 29 -14.30 26.73 -7.79
C GLY A 29 -13.18 25.81 -8.23
N THR A 30 -12.38 25.32 -7.30
CA THR A 30 -11.45 24.23 -7.55
C THR A 30 -12.28 23.03 -7.97
N ILE A 31 -12.35 22.78 -9.27
CA ILE A 31 -12.73 21.47 -9.78
C ILE A 31 -11.60 20.54 -9.34
N ALA A 32 -11.79 19.87 -8.21
CA ALA A 32 -11.01 18.71 -7.87
C ALA A 32 -11.28 17.70 -9.00
N LEU A 33 -10.32 17.54 -9.90
CA LEU A 33 -10.27 16.36 -10.74
C LEU A 33 -10.13 15.21 -9.76
N ALA A 34 -11.24 14.52 -9.48
CA ALA A 34 -11.18 13.20 -8.90
C ALA A 34 -10.38 12.37 -9.89
N GLN A 35 -9.07 12.22 -9.63
CA GLN A 35 -8.30 11.17 -10.25
C GLN A 35 -9.08 9.89 -9.97
N SER A 36 -9.50 9.22 -11.05
CA SER A 36 -10.06 7.88 -10.92
C SER A 36 -8.95 7.04 -10.31
N ALA A 37 -8.99 6.85 -8.99
CA ALA A 37 -8.13 5.86 -8.35
C ALA A 37 -8.50 4.54 -9.02
N LEU A 38 -7.54 3.97 -9.75
CA LEU A 38 -7.72 2.63 -10.27
C LEU A 38 -8.00 1.72 -9.08
N ALA A 39 -8.93 0.80 -9.27
CA ALA A 39 -9.10 -0.32 -8.36
C ALA A 39 -7.74 -0.96 -8.08
N VAL A 40 -7.38 -1.09 -6.81
CA VAL A 40 -6.15 -1.77 -6.37
C VAL A 40 -6.53 -3.15 -5.89
N ASN A 41 -5.77 -4.17 -6.29
CA ASN A 41 -5.93 -5.51 -5.74
C ASN A 41 -5.30 -5.52 -4.34
N VAL A 42 -6.12 -5.85 -3.35
CA VAL A 42 -5.69 -5.92 -1.96
C VAL A 42 -5.72 -7.38 -1.51
N PHE A 43 -4.60 -7.85 -1.00
CA PHE A 43 -4.45 -9.17 -0.39
C PHE A 43 -4.42 -9.04 1.12
N GLY A 44 -5.22 -9.85 1.81
CA GLY A 44 -5.26 -9.89 3.26
C GLY A 44 -4.88 -11.26 3.80
N LEU A 45 -4.04 -11.29 4.83
CA LEU A 45 -3.81 -12.47 5.65
C LEU A 45 -4.78 -12.44 6.84
N THR A 46 -5.66 -13.42 6.93
CA THR A 46 -6.61 -13.53 8.04
C THR A 46 -5.97 -14.16 9.28
N ASP A 47 -6.60 -13.99 10.43
CA ASP A 47 -6.26 -14.68 11.68
C ASP A 47 -6.56 -16.18 11.72
N ARG A 48 -7.14 -16.72 10.63
CA ARG A 48 -7.53 -18.13 10.46
C ARG A 48 -6.78 -18.82 9.31
N ASP A 49 -5.58 -18.33 8.98
CA ASP A 49 -4.73 -18.86 7.91
C ASP A 49 -5.41 -18.95 6.54
N GLN A 50 -6.17 -17.91 6.19
CA GLN A 50 -6.70 -17.70 4.85
C GLN A 50 -6.04 -16.49 4.18
N LEU A 51 -5.75 -16.63 2.89
CA LEU A 51 -5.46 -15.53 1.99
C LEU A 51 -6.76 -15.06 1.35
N VAL A 52 -7.14 -13.81 1.60
CA VAL A 52 -8.29 -13.17 0.99
C VAL A 52 -7.85 -12.13 -0.03
N ARG A 53 -8.70 -11.86 -1.02
CA ARG A 53 -8.50 -10.78 -1.98
C ARG A 53 -9.76 -9.97 -2.16
N PHE A 54 -9.63 -8.66 -2.22
CA PHE A 54 -10.71 -7.73 -2.51
C PHE A 54 -10.19 -6.52 -3.29
N ASP A 55 -11.13 -5.75 -3.84
CA ASP A 55 -10.87 -4.50 -4.54
C ASP A 55 -10.91 -3.32 -3.57
N SER A 56 -9.94 -2.41 -3.64
CA SER A 56 -9.89 -1.22 -2.77
C SER A 56 -11.14 -0.33 -2.86
N SER A 57 -11.86 -0.36 -3.99
CA SER A 57 -13.11 0.36 -4.21
C SER A 57 -14.35 -0.35 -3.63
N SER A 58 -14.23 -1.65 -3.30
CA SER A 58 -15.33 -2.49 -2.82
C SER A 58 -14.88 -3.46 -1.71
N PRO A 59 -14.32 -2.97 -0.59
CA PRO A 59 -13.71 -3.83 0.45
C PRO A 59 -14.70 -4.80 1.13
N MET A 60 -16.00 -4.50 1.08
CA MET A 60 -17.05 -5.35 1.63
C MET A 60 -17.27 -6.66 0.85
N GLN A 61 -16.73 -6.76 -0.37
CA GLN A 61 -16.90 -7.93 -1.23
C GLN A 61 -15.54 -8.60 -1.48
N LEU A 62 -15.37 -9.80 -0.95
CA LEU A 62 -14.20 -10.60 -1.29
C LEU A 62 -14.35 -11.18 -2.69
N ASN A 63 -13.32 -10.97 -3.53
CA ASN A 63 -13.18 -11.67 -4.80
C ASN A 63 -12.64 -13.10 -4.60
N GLN A 64 -11.95 -13.34 -3.48
CA GLN A 64 -11.35 -14.63 -3.17
C GLN A 64 -11.15 -14.82 -1.66
N SER A 65 -11.28 -16.06 -1.21
CA SER A 65 -10.88 -16.53 0.12
C SER A 65 -10.40 -17.97 0.00
N VAL A 66 -9.12 -18.22 0.23
CA VAL A 66 -8.50 -19.55 0.13
C VAL A 66 -7.69 -19.85 1.38
N PHE A 67 -7.76 -21.08 1.88
CA PHE A 67 -6.91 -21.51 2.98
C PHE A 67 -5.46 -21.64 2.53
N ILE A 68 -4.55 -21.22 3.38
CA ILE A 68 -3.12 -21.41 3.17
C ILE A 68 -2.79 -22.89 3.40
N SER A 69 -1.98 -23.44 2.50
CA SER A 69 -1.51 -24.83 2.57
C SER A 69 -0.02 -24.91 2.28
N GLY A 70 0.65 -26.02 2.59
CA GLY A 70 2.08 -26.21 2.31
C GLY A 70 3.03 -25.60 3.36
N LEU A 71 2.49 -25.06 4.46
CA LEU A 71 3.28 -24.67 5.64
C LEU A 71 3.77 -25.90 6.41
N MET A 72 4.77 -25.69 7.26
CA MET A 72 5.18 -26.67 8.27
C MET A 72 4.01 -27.00 9.21
N SER A 73 3.97 -28.23 9.74
CA SER A 73 2.93 -28.62 10.69
C SER A 73 2.91 -27.70 11.91
N ASN A 74 1.72 -27.16 12.25
CA ASN A 74 1.48 -26.21 13.33
C ASN A 74 2.13 -24.83 13.13
N GLU A 75 2.56 -24.49 11.92
CA GLU A 75 2.99 -23.15 11.56
C GLU A 75 1.84 -22.36 10.93
N SER A 76 1.70 -21.11 11.32
CA SER A 76 0.81 -20.11 10.71
C SER A 76 1.63 -18.99 10.10
N LEU A 77 1.09 -18.22 9.16
CA LEU A 77 1.76 -17.00 8.71
C LEU A 77 1.56 -15.85 9.71
N VAL A 78 2.56 -15.00 9.86
CA VAL A 78 2.51 -13.78 10.68
C VAL A 78 2.39 -12.51 9.86
N GLY A 79 2.74 -12.54 8.57
CA GLY A 79 2.64 -11.42 7.66
C GLY A 79 2.88 -11.86 6.21
N ILE A 80 2.50 -10.99 5.26
CA ILE A 80 2.69 -11.19 3.82
C ILE A 80 3.13 -9.88 3.18
N ASP A 81 3.92 -9.94 2.11
CA ASP A 81 4.23 -8.77 1.28
C ASP A 81 4.74 -9.18 -0.11
N PHE A 82 4.52 -8.34 -1.12
CA PHE A 82 5.07 -8.50 -2.46
C PHE A 82 6.52 -8.05 -2.54
N ARG A 83 7.40 -8.92 -3.03
CA ARG A 83 8.78 -8.53 -3.32
C ARG A 83 8.83 -7.73 -4.63
N PRO A 84 9.25 -6.46 -4.63
CA PRO A 84 9.21 -5.60 -5.81
C PRO A 84 10.00 -6.18 -6.98
N SER A 85 11.18 -6.75 -6.68
CA SER A 85 12.15 -7.25 -7.66
C SER A 85 11.68 -8.46 -8.48
N ASN A 86 10.66 -9.18 -8.02
CA ASN A 86 10.13 -10.35 -8.75
C ASN A 86 8.60 -10.48 -8.76
N GLY A 87 7.87 -9.57 -8.09
CA GLY A 87 6.41 -9.54 -8.05
C GLY A 87 5.77 -10.73 -7.34
N ARG A 88 6.52 -11.52 -6.57
CA ARG A 88 5.96 -12.67 -5.84
C ARG A 88 5.49 -12.23 -4.46
N LEU A 89 4.34 -12.77 -4.04
CA LEU A 89 3.88 -12.65 -2.66
C LEU A 89 4.71 -13.59 -1.78
N TYR A 90 5.40 -13.02 -0.79
CA TYR A 90 6.08 -13.76 0.26
C TYR A 90 5.25 -13.77 1.53
N GLY A 91 5.45 -14.79 2.35
CA GLY A 91 4.90 -14.89 3.69
C GLY A 91 5.98 -15.31 4.68
N LEU A 92 5.92 -14.77 5.89
CA LEU A 92 6.75 -15.19 7.01
C LEU A 92 5.92 -16.06 7.95
N GLY A 93 6.40 -17.27 8.22
CA GLY A 93 5.77 -18.20 9.15
C GLY A 93 6.20 -17.98 10.60
N SER A 94 5.36 -18.43 11.54
CA SER A 94 5.56 -18.27 12.99
C SER A 94 6.80 -18.98 13.53
N PHE A 95 7.39 -19.91 12.78
CA PHE A 95 8.64 -20.57 13.13
C PHE A 95 9.87 -19.95 12.47
N GLY A 96 9.72 -18.80 11.79
CA GLY A 96 10.81 -18.16 11.07
C GLY A 96 11.11 -18.86 9.74
N ASN A 97 10.10 -19.46 9.10
CA ASN A 97 10.22 -19.98 7.74
C ASN A 97 9.67 -18.95 6.75
N VAL A 98 10.41 -18.69 5.68
CA VAL A 98 10.01 -17.82 4.57
C VAL A 98 9.38 -18.68 3.49
N TYR A 99 8.22 -18.26 3.01
CA TYR A 99 7.46 -18.91 1.95
C TYR A 99 7.21 -17.94 0.80
N THR A 100 7.06 -18.46 -0.41
CA THR A 100 6.31 -17.77 -1.47
C THR A 100 4.89 -18.33 -1.52
N LEU A 101 3.92 -17.49 -1.85
CA LEU A 101 2.50 -17.85 -1.89
C LEU A 101 1.95 -17.76 -3.31
N ASN A 102 1.20 -18.77 -3.72
CA ASN A 102 0.37 -18.67 -4.91
C ASN A 102 -0.88 -17.84 -4.57
N THR A 103 -1.01 -16.68 -5.22
CA THR A 103 -2.09 -15.72 -4.96
C THR A 103 -3.48 -16.21 -5.38
N GLN A 104 -3.60 -17.31 -6.14
CA GLN A 104 -4.88 -17.90 -6.53
C GLN A 104 -5.27 -19.10 -5.67
N THR A 105 -4.32 -19.89 -5.18
CA THR A 105 -4.63 -21.15 -4.49
C THR A 105 -4.31 -21.11 -3.00
N GLY A 106 -3.53 -20.14 -2.52
CA GLY A 106 -3.03 -20.10 -1.14
C GLY A 106 -1.91 -21.11 -0.88
N ALA A 107 -1.43 -21.82 -1.90
CA ALA A 107 -0.34 -22.78 -1.74
C ALA A 107 0.97 -22.06 -1.43
N ALA A 108 1.56 -22.38 -0.28
CA ALA A 108 2.85 -21.90 0.18
C ALA A 108 3.98 -22.82 -0.28
N THR A 109 5.08 -22.24 -0.75
CA THR A 109 6.30 -22.96 -1.13
C THR A 109 7.46 -22.44 -0.29
N PHE A 110 8.01 -23.32 0.55
CA PHE A 110 9.15 -23.02 1.42
C PHE A 110 10.33 -22.48 0.60
N GLN A 111 10.98 -21.44 1.10
CA GLN A 111 12.18 -20.85 0.52
C GLN A 111 13.39 -21.07 1.43
N ASN A 112 13.33 -20.54 2.65
CA ASN A 112 14.44 -20.55 3.61
C ASN A 112 13.93 -20.46 5.04
N SER A 113 14.76 -20.85 6.00
CA SER A 113 14.56 -20.56 7.43
C SER A 113 15.47 -19.44 7.87
N LEU A 114 15.05 -18.63 8.84
CA LEU A 114 15.85 -17.52 9.35
C LEU A 114 17.02 -18.04 10.19
N PHE A 115 18.20 -17.47 9.95
CA PHE A 115 19.34 -17.59 10.83
C PHE A 115 20.04 -16.25 11.02
N ASN A 116 20.50 -16.03 12.24
CA ASN A 116 21.18 -14.81 12.63
C ASN A 116 22.56 -14.76 11.97
N GLN A 117 22.80 -13.73 11.18
CA GLN A 117 24.07 -13.53 10.48
C GLN A 117 25.28 -13.43 11.42
N ALA A 118 25.10 -12.93 12.64
CA ALA A 118 26.21 -12.70 13.56
C ALA A 118 26.77 -14.00 14.17
N ASN A 119 25.93 -15.03 14.34
CA ASN A 119 26.31 -16.25 15.04
C ASN A 119 25.91 -17.56 14.33
N GLY A 120 25.20 -17.48 13.19
CA GLY A 120 24.77 -18.63 12.40
C GLY A 120 23.67 -19.47 13.04
N GLN A 121 23.07 -19.03 14.14
CA GLN A 121 22.01 -19.77 14.84
C GLN A 121 20.64 -19.50 14.24
N ALA A 122 19.73 -20.48 14.36
CA ALA A 122 18.33 -20.27 14.01
C ALA A 122 17.76 -19.07 14.79
N LEU A 123 16.96 -18.25 14.12
CA LEU A 123 16.37 -17.05 14.70
C LEU A 123 14.87 -17.27 14.92
N SER A 124 14.40 -16.97 16.13
CA SER A 124 12.97 -17.00 16.46
C SER A 124 12.36 -15.61 16.39
N LEU A 125 11.07 -15.55 16.03
CA LEU A 125 10.28 -14.34 16.12
C LEU A 125 9.90 -14.06 17.57
N SER A 126 9.93 -12.79 17.97
CA SER A 126 9.59 -12.33 19.32
C SER A 126 8.44 -11.34 19.23
N GLY A 127 7.28 -11.73 19.73
CA GLY A 127 6.07 -10.93 19.68
C GLY A 127 4.85 -11.76 19.33
N SER A 128 3.71 -11.10 19.27
CA SER A 128 2.43 -11.68 18.84
C SER A 128 1.85 -10.97 17.61
N GLU A 129 2.26 -9.72 17.38
CA GLU A 129 1.89 -8.93 16.21
C GLU A 129 3.14 -8.49 15.47
N PHE A 130 3.08 -8.51 14.14
CA PHE A 130 4.21 -8.31 13.26
C PHE A 130 3.80 -7.49 12.05
N GLY A 131 4.63 -6.51 11.70
CA GLY A 131 4.61 -5.90 10.37
C GLY A 131 5.76 -6.43 9.54
N ILE A 132 5.51 -6.79 8.28
CA ILE A 132 6.56 -7.18 7.33
C ILE A 132 6.42 -6.39 6.03
N ASP A 133 7.54 -5.97 5.45
CA ASP A 133 7.54 -5.24 4.18
C ASP A 133 8.91 -5.29 3.52
N PHE A 134 8.96 -5.41 2.20
CA PHE A 134 10.19 -5.36 1.42
C PHE A 134 10.62 -3.92 1.25
N ASN A 135 11.85 -3.62 1.69
CA ASN A 135 12.50 -2.40 1.26
C ASN A 135 12.94 -2.57 -0.21
N PRO A 136 12.36 -1.82 -1.18
CA PRO A 136 12.70 -1.96 -2.60
C PRO A 136 14.16 -1.59 -2.91
N ALA A 137 14.72 -0.57 -2.24
CA ALA A 137 16.10 -0.14 -2.48
C ALA A 137 17.15 -1.13 -1.93
N ALA A 138 16.86 -1.79 -0.82
CA ALA A 138 17.76 -2.78 -0.21
C ALA A 138 17.48 -4.22 -0.69
N ASP A 139 16.31 -4.47 -1.26
CA ASP A 139 15.79 -5.80 -1.60
C ASP A 139 15.86 -6.74 -0.38
N ARG A 140 15.36 -6.27 0.76
CA ARG A 140 15.33 -7.00 2.03
C ARG A 140 13.96 -6.91 2.67
N LEU A 141 13.49 -8.02 3.20
CA LEU A 141 12.28 -8.07 4.00
C LEU A 141 12.58 -7.53 5.40
N ARG A 142 11.92 -6.43 5.77
CA ARG A 142 11.88 -5.91 7.14
C ARG A 142 10.85 -6.71 7.93
N VAL A 143 11.15 -6.98 9.20
CA VAL A 143 10.19 -7.49 10.17
C VAL A 143 10.27 -6.64 11.42
N VAL A 144 9.14 -6.14 11.87
CA VAL A 144 8.97 -5.42 13.14
C VAL A 144 7.92 -6.13 13.99
N SER A 145 7.92 -5.91 15.31
CA SER A 145 6.92 -6.52 16.19
C SER A 145 6.51 -5.61 17.34
N ASN A 146 5.40 -5.98 17.99
CA ASN A 146 4.89 -5.35 19.20
C ASN A 146 5.84 -5.43 20.41
N LEU A 147 6.83 -6.34 20.40
CA LEU A 147 7.86 -6.44 21.44
C LEU A 147 9.19 -5.76 21.04
N GLY A 148 9.17 -4.97 19.97
CA GLY A 148 10.32 -4.17 19.53
C GLY A 148 11.39 -4.93 18.76
N GLN A 149 11.14 -6.19 18.36
CA GLN A 149 12.01 -6.91 17.43
C GLN A 149 12.10 -6.14 16.10
N ASN A 150 13.29 -6.07 15.53
CA ASN A 150 13.57 -5.35 14.28
C ASN A 150 14.59 -6.15 13.46
N LEU A 151 14.15 -6.77 12.35
CA LEU A 151 14.97 -7.68 11.55
C LEU A 151 15.08 -7.20 10.10
N ARG A 152 16.22 -7.47 9.46
CA ARG A 152 16.37 -7.39 8.00
C ARG A 152 16.77 -8.74 7.44
N ILE A 153 15.92 -9.30 6.60
CA ILE A 153 16.04 -10.66 6.08
C ILE A 153 16.40 -10.61 4.60
N ASN A 154 17.42 -11.37 4.21
CA ASN A 154 17.60 -11.79 2.83
C ASN A 154 16.79 -13.08 2.60
N VAL A 155 15.65 -12.97 1.92
CA VAL A 155 14.73 -14.11 1.72
C VAL A 155 15.29 -15.22 0.83
N ASP A 156 16.28 -14.91 -0.02
CA ASP A 156 16.91 -15.89 -0.92
C ASP A 156 17.92 -16.78 -0.20
N SER A 157 18.45 -16.34 0.95
CA SER A 157 19.45 -17.08 1.71
C SER A 157 19.06 -17.39 3.15
N GLY A 158 18.02 -16.76 3.72
CA GLY A 158 17.66 -16.87 5.14
C GLY A 158 18.55 -16.06 6.09
N LEU A 159 19.65 -15.47 5.59
CA LEU A 159 20.54 -14.60 6.37
C LEU A 159 19.77 -13.41 6.91
N THR A 160 19.77 -13.27 8.24
CA THR A 160 19.00 -12.25 8.94
C THR A 160 19.89 -11.40 9.82
N PHE A 161 19.84 -10.08 9.63
CA PHE A 161 20.39 -9.11 10.56
C PHE A 161 19.37 -8.84 11.66
N VAL A 162 19.82 -8.89 12.92
CA VAL A 162 19.08 -8.38 14.07
C VAL A 162 19.53 -6.94 14.30
N ASP A 163 18.66 -5.98 13.99
CA ASP A 163 18.92 -4.55 14.12
C ASP A 163 18.63 -4.05 15.56
N GLY A 164 18.83 -2.74 15.79
CA GLY A 164 18.46 -2.11 17.06
C GLY A 164 16.96 -2.23 17.34
N MET A 165 16.61 -2.51 18.59
CA MET A 165 15.21 -2.63 19.02
C MET A 165 14.43 -1.35 18.74
N LEU A 166 13.14 -1.52 18.44
CA LEU A 166 12.25 -0.37 18.24
C LEU A 166 12.19 0.48 19.50
N ASN A 167 12.29 1.80 19.33
CA ASN A 167 12.36 2.76 20.43
C ASN A 167 11.66 4.06 20.05
N GLN A 168 11.00 4.69 21.01
CA GLN A 168 10.43 6.02 20.86
C GLN A 168 10.75 6.86 22.10
N GLY A 169 11.86 7.59 22.05
CA GLY A 169 12.42 8.24 23.25
C GLY A 169 12.79 7.19 24.30
N SER A 170 12.19 7.27 25.49
CA SER A 170 12.34 6.27 26.56
C SER A 170 11.27 5.17 26.54
N GLY A 171 10.34 5.19 25.57
CA GLY A 171 9.24 4.25 25.46
C GLY A 171 9.54 3.07 24.54
N ASN A 172 8.78 1.98 24.73
CA ASN A 172 8.78 0.80 23.87
C ASN A 172 7.52 0.83 22.99
N PRO A 173 7.66 1.13 21.69
CA PRO A 173 6.53 1.21 20.77
C PRO A 173 5.93 -0.17 20.50
N HIS A 174 4.61 -0.24 20.32
CA HIS A 174 3.85 -1.45 20.00
C HIS A 174 3.52 -1.47 18.51
N VAL A 175 4.55 -1.70 17.70
CA VAL A 175 4.44 -1.64 16.23
C VAL A 175 3.79 -2.90 15.67
N ILE A 176 2.70 -2.73 14.93
CA ILE A 176 1.92 -3.84 14.34
C ILE A 176 1.99 -3.92 12.82
N GLY A 177 2.46 -2.86 12.16
CA GLY A 177 2.57 -2.79 10.70
C GLY A 177 3.75 -1.94 10.27
N THR A 178 4.30 -2.23 9.09
CA THR A 178 5.38 -1.43 8.49
C THR A 178 5.21 -1.41 6.98
N ALA A 179 5.59 -0.31 6.33
CA ALA A 179 5.54 -0.20 4.87
C ALA A 179 6.64 0.74 4.36
N TYR A 180 7.24 0.45 3.21
CA TYR A 180 8.20 1.31 2.53
C TYR A 180 7.57 2.05 1.36
N THR A 181 7.86 3.35 1.25
CA THR A 181 7.52 4.11 0.04
C THR A 181 8.41 3.74 -1.13
N ASN A 182 7.96 4.11 -2.34
CA ASN A 182 8.64 3.92 -3.60
C ASN A 182 8.86 2.43 -3.88
N ASN A 183 7.78 1.66 -3.76
CA ASN A 183 7.67 0.26 -4.11
C ASN A 183 7.85 0.07 -5.63
N ASP A 184 9.08 0.29 -6.10
CA ASP A 184 9.54 0.21 -7.47
C ASP A 184 10.80 -0.66 -7.56
N ASN A 185 11.26 -0.92 -8.79
CA ASN A 185 12.48 -1.69 -9.06
C ASN A 185 13.71 -0.82 -9.31
N ASN A 186 13.63 0.47 -8.98
CA ASN A 186 14.69 1.43 -9.19
C ASN A 186 15.43 1.71 -7.86
N PRO A 187 16.62 1.14 -7.65
CA PRO A 187 17.36 1.34 -6.40
C PRO A 187 17.77 2.80 -6.16
N ALA A 188 17.66 3.68 -7.16
CA ALA A 188 17.96 5.10 -7.02
C ALA A 188 16.82 5.95 -6.43
N THR A 189 15.57 5.47 -6.38
CA THR A 189 14.41 6.27 -5.92
C THR A 189 14.43 6.53 -4.40
N GLY A 190 15.18 5.72 -3.63
CA GLY A 190 15.22 5.79 -2.17
C GLY A 190 13.89 5.41 -1.52
N THR A 191 13.87 5.19 -0.20
CA THR A 191 12.67 4.70 0.50
C THR A 191 12.50 5.37 1.86
N THR A 192 11.26 5.62 2.26
CA THR A 192 10.90 6.00 3.63
C THR A 192 10.16 4.85 4.28
N GLN A 193 10.59 4.42 5.48
CA GLN A 193 9.88 3.41 6.26
C GLN A 193 8.84 4.07 7.15
N TYR A 194 7.60 3.60 7.03
CA TYR A 194 6.52 3.94 7.95
C TYR A 194 6.18 2.75 8.84
N THR A 195 5.64 3.06 10.01
CA THR A 195 5.21 2.09 11.03
C THR A 195 3.96 2.59 11.72
N VAL A 196 3.10 1.66 12.14
CA VAL A 196 1.92 1.98 12.97
C VAL A 196 2.11 1.42 14.37
N ASP A 197 1.98 2.29 15.37
CA ASP A 197 1.92 1.91 16.78
C ASP A 197 0.45 1.85 17.21
N SER A 198 0.01 0.65 17.61
CA SER A 198 -1.39 0.38 18.01
C SER A 198 -1.72 0.80 19.42
N MET A 199 -0.73 1.02 20.29
CA MET A 199 -0.98 1.45 21.67
C MET A 199 -1.17 2.96 21.77
N SER A 200 -0.52 3.71 20.89
CA SER A 200 -0.59 5.17 20.84
C SER A 200 -1.43 5.70 19.67
N ASP A 201 -1.99 4.83 18.82
CA ASP A 201 -2.80 5.17 17.64
C ASP A 201 -2.10 6.18 16.70
N VAL A 202 -0.84 5.93 16.38
CA VAL A 202 -0.02 6.86 15.57
C VAL A 202 0.68 6.18 14.40
N LEU A 203 0.81 6.95 13.32
CA LEU A 203 1.77 6.69 12.27
C LEU A 203 3.12 7.31 12.65
N ASN A 204 4.19 6.55 12.46
CA ASN A 204 5.56 7.01 12.61
C ASN A 204 6.37 6.80 11.33
N ILE A 205 7.48 7.52 11.23
CA ILE A 205 8.60 7.18 10.35
C ILE A 205 9.67 6.51 11.21
N GLN A 206 10.17 5.35 10.77
CA GLN A 206 11.30 4.70 11.44
C GLN A 206 12.63 5.20 10.85
N ASN A 207 13.29 6.12 11.55
CA ASN A 207 14.51 6.77 11.07
C ASN A 207 15.52 7.06 12.20
N PRO A 208 16.74 6.50 12.15
CA PRO A 208 17.22 5.51 11.18
C PRO A 208 16.53 4.14 11.32
N PRO A 209 16.24 3.44 10.20
CA PRO A 209 15.51 2.17 10.23
C PRO A 209 16.24 1.09 11.04
N ASN A 210 17.56 1.00 10.92
CA ASN A 210 18.35 -0.03 11.60
C ASN A 210 18.60 0.30 13.09
N SER A 211 18.33 1.53 13.52
CA SER A 211 18.35 1.92 14.93
C SER A 211 16.99 1.71 15.61
N GLY A 212 15.93 1.40 14.85
CA GLY A 212 14.57 1.19 15.39
C GLY A 212 13.86 2.47 15.87
N THR A 213 14.45 3.65 15.65
CA THR A 213 13.93 4.92 16.19
C THR A 213 12.65 5.35 15.48
N GLN A 214 11.57 5.50 16.24
CA GLN A 214 10.26 5.96 15.76
C GLN A 214 10.14 7.48 15.89
N VAL A 215 9.79 8.14 14.79
CA VAL A 215 9.55 9.59 14.72
C VAL A 215 8.08 9.82 14.38
N LEU A 216 7.36 10.51 15.26
CA LEU A 216 5.91 10.76 15.10
C LEU A 216 5.61 11.53 13.81
N VAL A 217 4.66 11.01 13.02
CA VAL A 217 4.03 11.74 11.91
C VAL A 217 2.73 12.37 12.39
N GLY A 218 1.86 11.58 13.00
CA GLY A 218 0.60 12.05 13.56
C GLY A 218 -0.34 10.91 13.93
N SER A 219 -1.49 11.26 14.51
CA SER A 219 -2.48 10.30 14.96
C SER A 219 -3.28 9.71 13.81
N LEU A 220 -3.64 8.42 13.92
CA LEU A 220 -4.60 7.75 13.04
C LEU A 220 -5.99 8.40 13.14
N GLY A 221 -6.33 9.01 14.28
CA GLY A 221 -7.64 9.60 14.55
C GLY A 221 -8.73 8.59 14.92
N VAL A 222 -8.38 7.32 15.05
CA VAL A 222 -9.22 6.23 15.55
C VAL A 222 -8.40 5.33 16.49
N ASP A 223 -9.09 4.70 17.42
CA ASP A 223 -8.54 3.66 18.30
C ASP A 223 -8.48 2.33 17.54
N VAL A 224 -7.26 1.81 17.34
CA VAL A 224 -7.04 0.52 16.66
C VAL A 224 -6.63 -0.54 17.68
N THR A 225 -7.06 -1.78 17.44
CA THR A 225 -6.54 -2.91 18.21
C THR A 225 -5.19 -3.37 17.67
N ALA A 226 -4.61 -4.40 18.29
CA ALA A 226 -3.36 -4.99 17.84
C ALA A 226 -3.45 -5.71 16.47
N LEU A 227 -4.67 -6.00 15.96
CA LEU A 227 -4.86 -6.61 14.64
C LEU A 227 -4.98 -5.54 13.56
N GLY A 228 -3.95 -5.45 12.73
CA GLY A 228 -3.94 -4.60 11.55
C GLY A 228 -2.59 -4.62 10.85
N ASP A 229 -2.53 -3.99 9.69
CA ASP A 229 -1.30 -3.83 8.93
C ASP A 229 -1.45 -2.67 7.92
N ILE A 230 -0.34 -2.23 7.35
CA ILE A 230 -0.26 -1.18 6.34
C ILE A 230 0.60 -1.64 5.16
N ASP A 231 0.31 -1.12 3.97
CA ASP A 231 1.17 -1.30 2.81
C ASP A 231 1.08 -0.06 1.90
N VAL A 232 2.14 0.23 1.15
CA VAL A 232 2.23 1.34 0.22
C VAL A 232 2.26 0.84 -1.21
N LEU A 233 1.27 1.28 -1.99
CA LEU A 233 1.33 1.20 -3.43
C LEU A 233 2.07 2.43 -3.99
N THR A 234 2.99 2.19 -4.93
CA THR A 234 3.62 3.26 -5.72
C THR A 234 3.14 3.19 -7.17
N ASP A 235 2.54 4.28 -7.65
CA ASP A 235 2.22 4.49 -9.06
C ASP A 235 3.01 5.68 -9.61
N GLY A 236 4.02 5.39 -10.43
CA GLY A 236 5.00 6.37 -10.85
C GLY A 236 5.75 6.96 -9.65
N THR A 237 5.49 8.22 -9.32
CA THR A 237 6.07 8.91 -8.14
C THR A 237 5.08 9.09 -7.00
N LEU A 238 3.83 8.65 -7.17
CA LEU A 238 2.78 8.81 -6.18
C LEU A 238 2.79 7.60 -5.23
N ASN A 239 2.93 7.88 -3.94
CA ASN A 239 2.82 6.88 -2.88
C ASN A 239 1.45 6.96 -2.22
N THR A 240 0.76 5.82 -2.15
CA THR A 240 -0.55 5.69 -1.52
C THR A 240 -0.50 4.61 -0.47
N MET A 241 -0.67 4.97 0.81
CA MET A 241 -0.71 4.00 1.90
C MET A 241 -2.15 3.53 2.13
N TYR A 242 -2.30 2.22 2.09
CA TYR A 242 -3.52 1.53 2.51
C TYR A 242 -3.29 0.88 3.87
N GLY A 243 -4.38 0.65 4.59
CA GLY A 243 -4.33 -0.01 5.88
C GLY A 243 -5.58 -0.83 6.15
N VAL A 244 -5.40 -1.89 6.92
CA VAL A 244 -6.48 -2.68 7.51
C VAL A 244 -6.33 -2.65 9.02
N PHE A 245 -7.40 -2.31 9.73
CA PHE A 245 -7.38 -2.19 11.19
C PHE A 245 -8.64 -2.76 11.79
N GLN A 246 -8.49 -3.65 12.76
CA GLN A 246 -9.61 -4.04 13.62
C GLN A 246 -9.83 -2.92 14.64
N LEU A 247 -11.05 -2.37 14.66
CA LEU A 247 -11.47 -1.37 15.65
C LEU A 247 -12.21 -2.06 16.81
N PRO A 248 -12.13 -1.55 18.05
CA PRO A 248 -12.80 -2.18 19.20
C PRO A 248 -14.33 -2.34 19.04
N THR A 249 -14.95 -1.46 18.26
CA THR A 249 -16.40 -1.44 18.03
C THR A 249 -16.84 -2.18 16.76
N ALA A 250 -15.90 -2.64 15.94
CA ALA A 250 -16.18 -3.30 14.67
C ALA A 250 -16.17 -4.82 14.82
N ALA A 251 -17.04 -5.52 14.08
CA ALA A 251 -17.04 -6.98 14.09
C ALA A 251 -15.80 -7.59 13.40
N GLY A 252 -15.25 -6.90 12.40
CA GLY A 252 -14.06 -7.29 11.62
C GLY A 252 -13.22 -6.08 11.20
N SER A 253 -12.12 -6.33 10.49
CA SER A 253 -11.18 -5.30 10.05
C SER A 253 -11.86 -4.27 9.13
N GLN A 254 -11.51 -3.01 9.33
CA GLN A 254 -11.86 -1.89 8.46
C GLN A 254 -10.69 -1.60 7.53
N PHE A 255 -10.98 -1.36 6.26
CA PHE A 255 -10.03 -0.95 5.24
C PHE A 255 -10.10 0.56 5.03
N GLY A 256 -8.94 1.18 4.78
CA GLY A 256 -8.85 2.61 4.56
C GLY A 256 -7.52 3.05 3.97
N MET A 257 -7.38 4.37 3.85
CA MET A 257 -6.16 5.03 3.41
C MET A 257 -5.56 5.83 4.55
N VAL A 258 -4.24 5.74 4.73
CA VAL A 258 -3.53 6.50 5.75
C VAL A 258 -2.77 7.64 5.08
N ASN A 259 -2.95 8.86 5.57
CA ASN A 259 -2.26 10.01 5.00
C ASN A 259 -0.79 10.04 5.48
N LEU A 260 0.16 9.86 4.56
CA LEU A 260 1.60 9.82 4.82
C LEU A 260 2.19 11.07 5.48
N SER A 261 1.50 12.22 5.42
CA SER A 261 1.97 13.49 5.98
C SER A 261 1.36 13.84 7.34
N THR A 262 0.16 13.35 7.64
CA THR A 262 -0.59 13.70 8.86
C THR A 262 -0.86 12.51 9.77
N GLY A 263 -0.67 11.28 9.28
CA GLY A 263 -1.04 10.04 9.97
C GLY A 263 -2.52 9.70 9.95
N SER A 264 -3.40 10.61 9.52
CA SER A 264 -4.85 10.41 9.62
C SER A 264 -5.35 9.27 8.73
N LEU A 265 -6.13 8.36 9.32
CA LEU A 265 -6.82 7.27 8.64
C LEU A 265 -8.18 7.74 8.10
N SER A 266 -8.41 7.52 6.81
CA SER A 266 -9.71 7.65 6.16
C SER A 266 -10.29 6.26 5.88
N LEU A 267 -11.37 5.91 6.57
CA LEU A 267 -12.03 4.61 6.41
C LEU A 267 -12.83 4.55 5.10
N LEU A 268 -12.61 3.48 4.34
CA LEU A 268 -13.31 3.20 3.08
C LEU A 268 -14.42 2.14 3.25
N GLY A 269 -14.27 1.22 4.20
CA GLY A 269 -15.33 0.26 4.53
C GLY A 269 -14.83 -0.97 5.28
N SER A 270 -15.75 -1.82 5.73
CA SER A 270 -15.41 -3.09 6.36
C SER A 270 -14.91 -4.11 5.33
N VAL A 271 -13.93 -4.94 5.72
CA VAL A 271 -13.43 -6.04 4.90
C VAL A 271 -14.37 -7.24 4.99
N GLY A 272 -14.93 -7.64 3.85
CA GLY A 272 -15.90 -8.72 3.76
C GLY A 272 -17.26 -8.38 4.40
N SER A 273 -18.31 -9.04 3.92
CA SER A 273 -19.68 -8.77 4.38
C SER A 273 -19.99 -9.47 5.71
N ALA A 274 -20.42 -8.67 6.69
CA ALA A 274 -21.01 -9.15 7.94
C ALA A 274 -22.27 -10.02 7.74
N GLN A 275 -22.90 -10.03 6.55
CA GLN A 275 -24.09 -10.85 6.28
C GLN A 275 -23.82 -12.36 6.23
N SER A 276 -22.56 -12.79 6.24
CA SER A 276 -22.20 -14.20 6.32
C SER A 276 -21.94 -14.70 7.75
N ASN A 277 -22.17 -13.88 8.79
CA ASN A 277 -21.74 -14.14 10.18
C ASN A 277 -20.23 -14.40 10.32
N ASN A 278 -19.42 -14.07 9.31
CA ASN A 278 -18.01 -14.36 9.29
C ASN A 278 -17.26 -13.03 9.25
N SER A 279 -17.06 -12.42 10.41
CA SER A 279 -16.19 -11.27 10.50
C SER A 279 -14.76 -11.67 10.15
N ILE A 280 -14.14 -10.86 9.30
CA ILE A 280 -12.79 -11.09 8.80
C ILE A 280 -11.87 -10.18 9.57
N ALA A 281 -11.02 -10.78 10.42
CA ALA A 281 -9.93 -10.08 11.05
C ALA A 281 -8.66 -10.34 10.24
N LEU A 282 -8.01 -9.26 9.81
CA LEU A 282 -6.76 -9.29 9.08
C LEU A 282 -5.60 -8.94 10.01
N ARG A 283 -4.52 -9.69 9.85
CA ARG A 283 -3.23 -9.46 10.53
C ARG A 283 -2.09 -9.11 9.58
N GLY A 284 -2.34 -9.15 8.27
CA GLY A 284 -1.37 -8.79 7.25
C GLY A 284 -2.06 -8.23 6.02
N LEU A 285 -1.38 -7.30 5.34
CA LEU A 285 -1.86 -6.61 4.15
C LEU A 285 -0.77 -6.57 3.09
N ALA A 286 -1.12 -6.84 1.85
CA ALA A 286 -0.25 -6.59 0.72
C ALA A 286 -1.07 -6.02 -0.45
N VAL A 287 -0.61 -4.93 -1.08
CA VAL A 287 -1.28 -4.27 -2.18
C VAL A 287 -0.47 -4.43 -3.47
N GLU A 288 -1.18 -4.68 -4.56
CA GLU A 288 -0.59 -4.79 -5.88
C GLU A 288 -1.42 -3.95 -6.85
N ALA A 289 -0.74 -3.15 -7.68
CA ALA A 289 -1.42 -2.46 -8.77
C ALA A 289 -2.08 -3.50 -9.68
N VAL A 290 -3.32 -3.26 -10.09
CA VAL A 290 -3.92 -4.05 -11.17
C VAL A 290 -3.15 -3.73 -12.45
N PRO A 291 -2.55 -4.74 -13.14
CA PRO A 291 -1.87 -4.47 -14.40
C PRO A 291 -2.87 -3.85 -15.37
N GLU A 292 -2.56 -2.65 -15.86
CA GLU A 292 -3.40 -1.99 -16.86
C GLU A 292 -3.59 -2.92 -18.06
N PRO A 293 -4.82 -3.07 -18.61
CA PRO A 293 -5.10 -3.86 -19.80
C PRO A 293 -4.56 -3.19 -21.08
N ALA A 294 -3.28 -2.81 -21.08
CA ALA A 294 -2.57 -2.29 -22.25
C ALA A 294 -1.94 -3.42 -23.10
N THR A 295 -1.82 -4.64 -22.58
CA THR A 295 -1.25 -5.79 -23.32
C THR A 295 -2.28 -6.65 -24.06
N MET A 296 -3.59 -6.45 -23.82
CA MET A 296 -4.64 -7.22 -24.52
C MET A 296 -5.26 -6.51 -25.73
N THR A 297 -5.08 -5.18 -25.85
CA THR A 297 -5.65 -4.39 -26.94
C THR A 297 -4.77 -4.33 -28.20
N VAL A 298 -3.45 -4.57 -28.08
CA VAL A 298 -2.54 -4.53 -29.25
C VAL A 298 -2.69 -5.77 -30.15
N LEU A 299 -3.10 -6.93 -29.63
CA LEU A 299 -3.41 -8.09 -30.49
C LEU A 299 -4.77 -8.00 -31.19
N GLY A 300 -5.77 -7.36 -30.57
CA GLY A 300 -7.11 -7.22 -31.16
C GLY A 300 -7.13 -6.29 -32.38
N ILE A 301 -6.43 -5.16 -32.31
CA ILE A 301 -6.42 -4.18 -33.40
C ILE A 301 -5.49 -4.63 -34.55
N ALA A 302 -4.36 -5.28 -34.26
CA ALA A 302 -3.48 -5.83 -35.29
C ALA A 302 -4.16 -6.96 -36.10
N ALA A 303 -4.97 -7.80 -35.45
CA ALA A 303 -5.73 -8.85 -36.13
C ALA A 303 -6.81 -8.30 -37.07
N LEU A 304 -7.53 -7.24 -36.66
CA LEU A 304 -8.55 -6.59 -37.50
C LEU A 304 -7.95 -5.85 -38.70
N VAL A 305 -6.79 -5.21 -38.55
CA VAL A 305 -6.08 -4.55 -39.68
C VAL A 305 -5.48 -5.59 -40.64
N ALA A 306 -5.00 -6.72 -40.14
CA ALA A 306 -4.49 -7.81 -40.98
C ALA A 306 -5.60 -8.51 -41.78
N LEU A 307 -6.79 -8.71 -41.20
CA LEU A 307 -7.94 -9.28 -41.92
C LEU A 307 -8.55 -8.30 -42.95
N ALA A 308 -8.52 -6.99 -42.70
CA ALA A 308 -8.99 -6.00 -43.66
C ALA A 308 -8.08 -5.87 -44.90
N ARG A 309 -6.77 -6.12 -44.77
CA ARG A 309 -5.83 -6.10 -45.90
C ARG A 309 -5.92 -7.33 -46.81
N LYS A 310 -6.35 -8.49 -46.29
CA LYS A 310 -6.42 -9.74 -47.07
C LYS A 310 -7.68 -9.87 -47.96
N ARG A 311 -8.66 -8.96 -47.83
CA ARG A 311 -9.89 -8.93 -48.63
C ARG A 311 -9.86 -7.91 -49.79
N ARG A 312 -8.71 -7.29 -50.07
CA ARG A 312 -8.52 -6.31 -51.17
C ARG A 312 -7.49 -6.76 -52.22
N VAL A 313 -7.32 -8.06 -52.42
CA VAL A 313 -6.59 -8.61 -53.57
C VAL A 313 -7.54 -9.49 -54.36
#